data_AF-A0ABD0R161-F1
#
_entry.id   AF-A0ABD0R161-F1
#
_cell.length_a   1.000
_cell.length_b   1.000
_cell.length_c   1.000
_cell.angle_alpha   90.00
_cell.angle_beta   90.00
_cell.angle_gamma   90.00
#
_symmetry.space_group_name_H-M   'P 1'
#
loop_
_entity.id
_entity.type
_entity.pdbx_description
1 polymer ?
#
loop_
_entity_poly.entity_id
_entity_poly.type
_entity_poly.pdbx_seq_one_letter_code
_entity_poly.pdbx_strand_id
1 'polypeptide(L)'
;HWYNMRNIVDELLNRNHSVTVLVNSASSTANFTEQARFQYLVFDVPVEAHEAHSLSEQLLNVWMQYPRPNMVQIGLQITDLLGKVREMQLTMCGCMLRNETLISRLKAFKFDVLLYDPMIICSDLLADILDLPIVLSLRVSPGFSMERMCGQLPTPPSYVPVPPTVLTDH
;
A
#
# COMPACT_ATOMS: atom_id res chain seq x y z
N HIS A 1 3.56 -3.96 3.88
CA HIS A 1 2.13 -3.61 3.77
C HIS A 1 1.24 -4.85 3.88
N TRP A 2 1.21 -5.77 2.89
CA TRP A 2 0.31 -6.94 2.96
C TRP A 2 0.41 -7.77 4.25
N TYR A 3 1.61 -8.13 4.71
CA TYR A 3 1.76 -8.89 5.97
C TYR A 3 1.16 -8.18 7.20
N ASN A 4 1.18 -6.85 7.23
CA ASN A 4 0.51 -6.08 8.29
C ASN A 4 -1.01 -6.19 8.18
N MET A 5 -1.54 -6.01 6.97
CA MET A 5 -2.97 -6.17 6.69
C MET A 5 -3.45 -7.59 6.98
N ARG A 6 -2.62 -8.59 6.69
CA ARG A 6 -2.93 -10.01 6.90
C ARG A 6 -3.25 -10.31 8.37
N ASN A 7 -2.47 -9.76 9.30
CA ASN A 7 -2.75 -9.92 10.73
C ASN A 7 -4.12 -9.34 11.13
N ILE A 8 -4.50 -8.20 10.54
CA ILE A 8 -5.81 -7.57 10.79
C ILE A 8 -6.93 -8.44 10.21
N VAL A 9 -6.73 -8.94 8.98
CA VAL A 9 -7.68 -9.86 8.32
C VAL A 9 -7.89 -11.12 9.15
N ASP A 10 -6.83 -11.74 9.65
CA ASP A 10 -6.93 -12.96 10.46
C ASP A 10 -7.72 -12.72 11.76
N GLU A 11 -7.53 -11.56 12.40
CA GLU A 11 -8.30 -11.18 13.58
C GLU A 11 -9.77 -10.88 13.26
N LEU A 12 -10.06 -10.22 12.13
CA LEU A 12 -11.44 -10.01 11.67
C LEU A 12 -12.16 -11.34 11.45
N LEU A 13 -11.48 -12.32 10.86
CA LEU A 13 -12.03 -13.67 10.65
C LEU A 13 -12.28 -14.41 11.97
N ASN A 14 -11.40 -14.24 12.96
CA ASN A 14 -11.60 -14.81 14.31
C ASN A 14 -12.79 -14.18 15.04
N ARG A 15 -13.15 -12.94 14.68
CA ARG A 15 -14.34 -12.23 15.16
C ARG A 15 -15.58 -12.49 14.30
N ASN A 16 -15.54 -13.49 13.42
CA ASN A 16 -16.63 -13.90 12.54
C ASN A 16 -17.04 -12.86 11.48
N HIS A 17 -16.15 -11.94 11.12
CA HIS A 17 -16.35 -11.11 9.92
C HIS A 17 -16.05 -11.93 8.67
N SER A 18 -16.84 -11.68 7.61
CA SER A 18 -16.55 -12.20 6.27
C SER A 18 -15.63 -11.21 5.55
N VAL A 19 -14.51 -11.70 5.02
CA VAL A 19 -13.49 -10.86 4.38
C VAL A 19 -13.31 -11.27 2.93
N THR A 20 -13.20 -10.27 2.07
CA THR A 20 -12.78 -10.42 0.67
C THR A 20 -11.57 -9.53 0.44
N VAL A 21 -10.50 -10.11 -0.09
CA VAL A 21 -9.25 -9.40 -0.36
C VAL A 21 -9.17 -9.11 -1.86
N LEU A 22 -9.28 -7.84 -2.21
CA LEU A 22 -9.04 -7.35 -3.57
C LEU A 22 -7.53 -7.21 -3.80
N VAL A 23 -7.01 -7.84 -4.85
CA VAL A 23 -5.58 -7.87 -5.17
C VAL A 23 -5.35 -7.79 -6.67
N ASN A 24 -4.25 -7.19 -7.11
CA ASN A 24 -3.89 -7.16 -8.53
C ASN A 24 -3.06 -8.39 -8.92
N SER A 25 -3.09 -8.78 -10.20
CA SER A 25 -2.35 -9.93 -10.74
C SER A 25 -0.82 -9.83 -10.57
N ALA A 26 -0.27 -8.62 -10.44
CA ALA A 26 1.16 -8.37 -10.24
C ALA A 26 1.62 -8.44 -8.77
N SER A 27 0.72 -8.74 -7.83
CA SER A 27 1.05 -8.77 -6.40
C SER A 27 2.06 -9.87 -6.10
N SER A 28 3.24 -9.47 -5.62
CA SER A 28 4.32 -10.40 -5.24
C SER A 28 4.27 -10.82 -3.76
N THR A 29 3.40 -10.20 -2.95
CA THR A 29 3.35 -10.44 -1.49
C THR A 29 2.14 -11.22 -1.04
N ALA A 30 1.02 -11.13 -1.76
CA ALA A 30 -0.18 -11.90 -1.47
C ALA A 30 -0.22 -13.14 -2.37
N ASN A 31 0.01 -14.32 -1.80
CA ASN A 31 -0.16 -15.56 -2.53
C ASN A 31 -1.65 -15.91 -2.66
N PHE A 32 -2.30 -15.40 -3.70
CA PHE A 32 -3.71 -15.62 -3.98
C PHE A 32 -4.03 -17.03 -4.53
N THR A 33 -3.01 -17.88 -4.72
CA THR A 33 -3.20 -19.30 -5.08
C THR A 33 -3.37 -20.20 -3.86
N GLU A 34 -2.96 -19.73 -2.67
CA GLU A 34 -3.11 -20.48 -1.43
C GLU A 34 -4.56 -20.48 -0.95
N GLN A 35 -5.00 -21.62 -0.43
CA GLN A 35 -6.31 -21.74 0.18
C GLN A 35 -6.36 -20.94 1.48
N ALA A 36 -7.30 -20.00 1.57
CA ALA A 36 -7.47 -19.13 2.74
C ALA A 36 -8.90 -19.24 3.29
N ARG A 37 -9.08 -18.81 4.54
CA ARG A 37 -10.40 -18.67 5.21
C ARG A 37 -11.23 -17.50 4.67
N PHE A 38 -10.77 -16.85 3.61
CA PHE A 38 -11.38 -15.70 2.97
C PHE A 38 -11.23 -15.81 1.44
N GLN A 39 -11.96 -14.97 0.72
CA GLN A 39 -11.92 -14.96 -0.74
C GLN A 39 -10.89 -13.95 -1.27
N TYR A 40 -10.10 -14.35 -2.27
CA TYR A 40 -9.38 -13.40 -3.11
C TYR A 40 -10.24 -12.99 -4.32
N LEU A 41 -10.27 -11.69 -4.60
CA LEU A 41 -10.70 -11.15 -5.88
C LEU A 41 -9.48 -10.58 -6.58
N VAL A 42 -9.08 -11.24 -7.66
CA VAL A 42 -7.91 -10.81 -8.45
C VAL A 42 -8.40 -9.99 -9.64
N PHE A 43 -7.78 -8.84 -9.87
CA PHE A 43 -7.98 -8.06 -11.09
C PHE A 43 -6.69 -7.96 -11.88
N ASP A 44 -6.80 -8.06 -13.20
CA ASP A 44 -5.64 -8.06 -14.09
C ASP A 44 -5.09 -6.65 -14.30
N VAL A 45 -3.77 -6.56 -14.31
CA VAL A 45 -3.03 -5.33 -14.61
C VAL A 45 -1.95 -5.63 -15.66
N PRO A 46 -1.61 -4.67 -16.53
CA PRO A 46 -0.56 -4.82 -17.55
C PRO A 46 0.82 -4.55 -16.92
N VAL A 47 1.07 -5.15 -15.76
CA VAL A 47 2.33 -5.02 -15.02
C VAL A 47 2.73 -6.43 -14.60
N GLU A 48 3.96 -6.81 -14.90
CA GLU A 48 4.45 -8.11 -14.49
C GLU A 48 4.85 -8.12 -13.02
N ALA A 49 4.66 -9.25 -12.33
CA ALA A 49 4.95 -9.36 -10.90
C ALA A 49 6.43 -9.04 -10.56
N HIS A 50 7.36 -9.37 -11.48
CA HIS A 50 8.78 -9.09 -11.30
C HIS A 50 9.10 -7.59 -11.38
N GLU A 51 8.34 -6.81 -12.16
CA GLU A 51 8.51 -5.34 -12.24
C GLU A 51 8.06 -4.68 -10.94
N ALA A 52 6.89 -5.06 -10.43
CA ALA A 52 6.38 -4.59 -9.14
C ALA A 52 7.30 -4.99 -7.97
N HIS A 53 7.85 -6.20 -8.02
CA HIS A 53 8.84 -6.67 -7.05
C HIS A 53 10.14 -5.87 -7.13
N SER A 54 10.67 -5.64 -8.33
CA SER A 54 11.90 -4.85 -8.54
C SER A 54 11.77 -3.43 -8.00
N LEU A 55 10.62 -2.77 -8.19
CA LEU A 55 10.38 -1.45 -7.60
C LEU A 55 10.34 -1.49 -6.07
N SER A 56 9.78 -2.56 -5.49
CA SER A 56 9.79 -2.76 -4.04
C SER A 56 11.20 -2.97 -3.49
N GLU A 57 12.04 -3.73 -4.20
CA GLU A 57 13.45 -3.92 -3.84
C GLU A 57 14.26 -2.63 -3.97
N GLN A 58 14.04 -1.84 -5.03
CA GLN A 58 14.67 -0.52 -5.19
C GLN A 58 14.32 0.42 -4.03
N LEU A 59 13.07 0.39 -3.55
CA LEU A 59 12.65 1.17 -2.39
C LEU A 59 13.39 0.75 -1.12
N LEU A 60 13.48 -0.55 -0.88
CA LEU A 60 14.25 -1.10 0.25
C LEU A 60 15.74 -0.76 0.14
N ASN A 61 16.32 -0.83 -1.05
CA ASN A 61 17.72 -0.52 -1.30
C ASN A 61 18.03 0.96 -1.01
N VAL A 62 17.19 1.90 -1.45
CA VAL A 62 17.33 3.32 -1.11
C VAL A 62 17.20 3.52 0.41
N TRP A 63 16.31 2.78 1.06
CA TRP A 63 16.10 2.88 2.51
C TRP A 63 17.29 2.40 3.33
N MET A 64 17.88 1.27 2.91
CA MET A 64 18.96 0.55 3.61
C MET A 64 20.36 0.91 3.09
N GLN A 65 20.48 1.83 2.13
CA GLN A 65 21.75 2.15 1.48
C GLN A 65 22.83 2.57 2.49
N TYR A 66 23.98 1.90 2.43
CA TYR A 66 25.16 2.21 3.25
C TYR A 66 26.47 1.99 2.46
N PRO A 67 27.47 2.89 2.53
CA PRO A 67 27.42 4.20 3.19
C PRO A 67 26.38 5.12 2.54
N ARG A 68 25.76 6.00 3.33
CA ARG A 68 24.67 6.85 2.84
C ARG A 68 25.21 7.90 1.83
N PRO A 69 24.54 8.10 0.69
CA PRO A 69 24.84 9.23 -0.21
C PRO A 69 24.55 10.57 0.47
N ASN A 70 24.96 11.67 -0.16
CA ASN A 70 24.60 12.99 0.35
C ASN A 70 23.09 13.27 0.19
N MET A 71 22.57 14.26 0.91
CA MET A 71 21.13 14.57 0.94
C MET A 71 20.53 14.87 -0.44
N VAL A 72 21.29 15.50 -1.34
CA VAL A 72 20.83 15.81 -2.71
C VAL A 72 20.67 14.51 -3.52
N GLN A 73 21.66 13.61 -3.43
CA GLN A 73 21.62 12.31 -4.10
C GLN A 73 20.45 11.46 -3.60
N ILE A 74 20.25 11.40 -2.28
CA ILE A 74 19.11 10.72 -1.67
C ILE A 74 17.79 11.31 -2.17
N GLY A 75 17.67 12.64 -2.18
CA GLY A 75 16.46 13.32 -2.67
C GLY A 75 16.15 13.00 -4.13
N LEU A 76 17.17 12.97 -4.99
CA LEU A 76 17.02 12.60 -6.40
C LEU A 76 16.59 11.14 -6.57
N GLN A 77 17.20 10.20 -5.83
CA GLN A 77 16.83 8.78 -5.86
C GLN A 77 15.38 8.56 -5.40
N ILE A 78 14.97 9.19 -4.29
CA ILE A 78 13.60 9.11 -3.78
C ILE A 78 12.63 9.68 -4.81
N THR A 79 12.94 10.83 -5.41
CA THR A 79 12.06 11.49 -6.38
C THR A 79 11.85 10.63 -7.63
N ASP A 80 12.94 10.08 -8.19
CA ASP A 80 12.89 9.17 -9.35
C ASP A 80 12.05 7.92 -9.03
N LEU A 81 12.28 7.31 -7.87
CA LEU A 81 11.58 6.10 -7.49
C LEU A 81 10.09 6.34 -7.20
N LEU A 82 9.75 7.43 -6.50
CA LEU A 82 8.36 7.82 -6.28
C LEU A 82 7.64 8.13 -7.60
N GLY A 83 8.35 8.67 -8.60
CA GLY A 83 7.82 8.84 -9.96
C GLY A 83 7.42 7.51 -10.59
N LYS A 84 8.32 6.52 -10.57
CA LYS A 84 8.06 5.16 -11.11
C LYS A 84 6.92 4.45 -10.38
N VAL A 85 6.91 4.52 -9.04
CA VAL A 85 5.83 3.94 -8.21
C VAL A 85 4.50 4.59 -8.54
N ARG A 86 4.47 5.93 -8.67
CA ARG A 86 3.25 6.67 -9.04
C ARG A 86 2.72 6.24 -10.41
N GLU A 87 3.56 6.13 -11.43
CA GLU A 87 3.14 5.70 -12.76
C GLU A 87 2.55 4.28 -12.76
N MET A 88 3.22 3.35 -12.08
CA MET A 88 2.72 1.98 -11.92
C MET A 88 1.37 1.96 -11.20
N GLN A 89 1.25 2.70 -10.08
CA GLN A 89 0.01 2.74 -9.31
C GLN A 89 -1.14 3.41 -10.06
N LEU A 90 -0.89 4.49 -10.82
CA LEU A 90 -1.91 5.11 -11.67
C LEU A 90 -2.41 4.14 -12.74
N THR A 91 -1.50 3.33 -13.32
CA THR A 91 -1.88 2.29 -14.29
C THR A 91 -2.76 1.23 -13.64
N MET A 92 -2.34 0.65 -12.50
CA MET A 92 -3.12 -0.35 -11.77
C MET A 92 -4.48 0.19 -11.30
N CYS A 93 -4.52 1.44 -10.83
CA CYS A 93 -5.74 2.15 -10.48
C CYS A 93 -6.70 2.30 -11.65
N GLY A 94 -6.16 2.67 -12.82
CA GLY A 94 -6.95 2.73 -14.05
C GLY A 94 -7.59 1.39 -14.40
N CYS A 95 -6.82 0.30 -14.31
CA CYS A 95 -7.32 -1.06 -14.54
C CYS A 95 -8.42 -1.47 -13.55
N MET A 96 -8.28 -1.11 -12.27
CA MET A 96 -9.27 -1.42 -11.24
C MET A 96 -10.55 -0.60 -11.41
N LEU A 97 -10.41 0.73 -11.45
CA LEU A 97 -11.55 1.65 -11.37
C LEU A 97 -12.36 1.74 -12.67
N ARG A 98 -11.74 1.48 -13.82
CA ARG A 98 -12.42 1.47 -15.13
C ARG A 98 -13.02 0.11 -15.48
N ASN A 99 -12.78 -0.93 -14.68
CA ASN A 99 -13.35 -2.24 -14.90
C ASN A 99 -14.77 -2.30 -14.36
N GLU A 100 -15.75 -1.97 -15.21
CA GLU A 100 -17.18 -1.94 -14.85
C GLU A 100 -17.69 -3.27 -14.30
N THR A 101 -17.20 -4.39 -14.85
CA THR A 101 -17.54 -5.73 -14.37
C THR A 101 -17.07 -5.95 -12.93
N LEU A 102 -15.83 -5.55 -12.62
CA LEU A 102 -15.28 -5.62 -11.27
C LEU A 102 -16.06 -4.71 -10.32
N ILE A 103 -16.28 -3.44 -10.68
CA ILE A 103 -17.00 -2.48 -9.84
C ILE A 103 -18.43 -2.96 -9.57
N SER A 104 -19.14 -3.46 -10.59
CA SER A 104 -20.49 -4.01 -10.44
C SER A 104 -20.50 -5.22 -9.50
N ARG A 105 -19.50 -6.11 -9.62
CA ARG A 105 -19.35 -7.26 -8.72
C ARG A 105 -19.07 -6.82 -7.29
N LEU A 106 -18.21 -5.83 -7.07
CA LEU A 106 -17.91 -5.26 -5.75
C LEU A 106 -19.16 -4.64 -5.10
N LYS A 107 -19.98 -3.91 -5.86
CA LYS A 107 -21.26 -3.38 -5.38
C LYS A 107 -22.25 -4.48 -5.00
N ALA A 108 -22.29 -5.57 -5.77
CA ALA A 108 -23.18 -6.69 -5.50
C ALA A 108 -22.85 -7.42 -4.19
N PHE A 109 -21.60 -7.40 -3.74
CA PHE A 109 -21.19 -8.00 -2.47
C PHE A 109 -21.72 -7.26 -1.23
N LYS A 110 -22.12 -5.99 -1.35
CA LYS A 110 -22.67 -5.18 -0.24
C LYS A 110 -21.78 -5.20 1.01
N PHE A 111 -20.53 -4.80 0.85
CA PHE A 111 -19.60 -4.67 1.98
C PHE A 111 -20.07 -3.61 2.98
N ASP A 112 -19.67 -3.75 4.24
CA ASP A 112 -19.97 -2.75 5.29
C ASP A 112 -18.86 -1.70 5.46
N VAL A 113 -17.63 -2.02 5.04
CA VAL A 113 -16.44 -1.18 5.25
C VAL A 113 -15.34 -1.55 4.26
N LEU A 114 -14.56 -0.55 3.82
CA LEU A 114 -13.31 -0.76 3.10
C LEU A 114 -12.12 -0.58 4.04
N LEU A 115 -11.36 -1.66 4.28
CA LEU A 115 -10.09 -1.63 4.98
C LEU A 115 -8.94 -1.63 3.97
N TYR A 116 -8.06 -0.63 3.99
CA TYR A 116 -6.91 -0.59 3.09
C TYR A 116 -5.69 0.10 3.70
N ASP A 117 -4.55 -0.09 3.02
CA ASP A 117 -3.30 0.60 3.31
C ASP A 117 -3.14 1.76 2.33
N PRO A 118 -2.95 3.02 2.80
CA PRO A 118 -2.93 4.20 1.93
C PRO A 118 -1.70 4.26 1.02
N MET A 119 -0.78 3.29 1.11
CA MET A 119 0.24 3.08 0.09
C MET A 119 -0.30 2.50 -1.21
N ILE A 120 -1.53 1.98 -1.22
CA ILE A 120 -2.27 1.72 -2.46
C ILE A 120 -3.08 2.97 -2.77
N ILE A 121 -2.62 3.74 -3.76
CA ILE A 121 -3.35 4.92 -4.24
C ILE A 121 -4.72 4.46 -4.78
N CYS A 122 -5.70 5.38 -4.81
CA CYS A 122 -7.06 5.24 -5.36
C CYS A 122 -8.05 4.33 -4.61
N SER A 123 -7.65 3.72 -3.49
CA SER A 123 -8.59 3.02 -2.61
C SER A 123 -9.64 3.94 -1.99
N ASP A 124 -9.30 5.21 -1.69
CA ASP A 124 -10.28 6.24 -1.29
C ASP A 124 -11.39 6.40 -2.33
N LEU A 125 -11.01 6.57 -3.60
CA LEU A 125 -11.96 6.73 -4.70
C LEU A 125 -12.79 5.47 -4.92
N LEU A 126 -12.21 4.28 -4.71
CA LEU A 126 -12.98 3.04 -4.73
C LEU A 126 -14.04 3.03 -3.61
N ALA A 127 -13.69 3.48 -2.40
CA ALA A 127 -14.65 3.58 -1.29
C ALA A 127 -15.81 4.53 -1.65
N ASP A 128 -15.51 5.69 -2.22
CA ASP A 128 -16.51 6.66 -2.67
C ASP A 128 -17.44 6.05 -3.75
N ILE A 129 -16.89 5.32 -4.72
CA ILE A 129 -17.67 4.67 -5.78
C ILE A 129 -18.61 3.59 -5.22
N LEU A 130 -18.17 2.90 -4.17
CA LEU A 130 -18.91 1.82 -3.51
C LEU A 130 -19.82 2.33 -2.38
N ASP A 131 -19.75 3.62 -2.02
CA ASP A 131 -20.45 4.25 -0.90
C ASP A 131 -20.15 3.55 0.44
N LEU A 132 -18.86 3.34 0.74
CA LEU A 132 -18.40 2.61 1.92
C LEU A 132 -17.63 3.51 2.89
N PRO A 133 -17.80 3.31 4.21
CA PRO A 133 -16.88 3.89 5.18
C PRO A 133 -15.49 3.26 5.04
N ILE A 134 -14.45 4.06 5.34
CA ILE A 134 -13.05 3.65 5.23
C ILE A 134 -12.42 3.39 6.59
N VAL A 135 -11.55 2.37 6.66
CA VAL A 135 -10.62 2.13 7.76
C VAL A 135 -9.22 2.03 7.17
N LEU A 136 -8.30 2.85 7.69
CA LEU A 136 -6.93 2.90 7.22
C LEU A 136 -6.01 2.13 8.17
N SER A 137 -5.12 1.33 7.60
CA SER A 137 -4.00 0.76 8.34
C SER A 137 -2.72 1.00 7.57
N LEU A 138 -1.84 1.83 8.14
CA LEU A 138 -0.55 2.15 7.58
C LEU A 138 0.54 1.65 8.53
N ARG A 139 1.46 0.83 8.00
CA ARG A 139 2.63 0.39 8.79
C ARG A 139 3.76 1.41 8.76
N VAL A 140 4.08 1.92 7.58
CA VAL A 140 5.21 2.84 7.38
C VAL A 140 4.99 3.67 6.11
N SER A 141 5.35 4.95 6.11
CA SER A 141 5.51 5.77 4.91
C SER A 141 6.91 6.40 4.83
N PRO A 142 7.35 6.88 3.65
CA PRO A 142 8.61 7.60 3.51
C PRO A 142 8.75 8.74 4.52
N GLY A 143 9.83 8.70 5.31
CA GLY A 143 10.10 9.70 6.35
C GLY A 143 9.09 9.72 7.51
N PHE A 144 8.23 8.70 7.65
CA PHE A 144 7.05 8.70 8.52
C PHE A 144 6.06 9.84 8.22
N SER A 145 6.10 10.41 7.01
CA SER A 145 5.39 11.66 6.72
C SER A 145 3.88 11.57 6.93
N MET A 146 3.25 10.47 6.49
CA MET A 146 1.80 10.29 6.64
C MET A 146 1.39 10.03 8.10
N GLU A 147 2.18 9.28 8.85
CA GLU A 147 1.94 9.00 10.26
C GLU A 147 1.98 10.27 11.09
N ARG A 148 2.94 11.15 10.78
CA ARG A 148 3.13 12.44 11.46
C ARG A 148 2.05 13.44 11.08
N MET A 149 1.81 13.62 9.78
CA MET A 149 0.97 14.68 9.25
C MET A 149 -0.52 14.31 9.26
N CYS A 150 -0.85 13.07 8.89
CA CYS A 150 -2.23 12.59 8.80
C CYS A 150 -2.63 11.80 10.04
N GLY A 151 -1.74 10.93 10.52
CA GLY A 151 -1.98 10.09 11.70
C GLY A 151 -1.83 10.81 13.04
N GLN A 152 -1.44 12.09 13.03
CA GLN A 152 -1.19 12.91 14.22
C GLN A 152 -0.23 12.26 15.22
N LEU A 153 0.67 11.39 14.75
CA LEU A 153 1.64 10.73 15.59
C LEU A 153 2.64 11.79 16.13
N PRO A 154 2.74 11.97 17.46
CA PRO A 154 3.67 12.92 18.03
C PRO A 154 5.10 12.48 17.70
N THR A 155 5.81 13.33 16.96
CA THR A 155 7.11 13.01 16.37
C THR A 155 8.00 14.23 16.43
N PRO A 156 8.51 14.59 17.63
CA PRO A 156 9.51 15.62 17.73
C PRO A 156 10.72 15.23 16.86
N PRO A 157 11.26 16.15 16.03
CA PRO A 157 12.42 15.87 15.18
C PRO A 157 13.62 15.31 15.94
N SER A 158 13.69 15.55 17.26
CA SER A 158 14.73 15.11 18.19
C SER A 158 14.57 13.69 18.73
N TYR A 159 13.68 12.84 18.22
CA TYR A 159 13.56 11.45 18.73
C TYR A 159 13.47 10.39 17.64
N VAL A 160 13.19 10.77 16.40
CA VAL A 160 13.02 9.82 15.28
C VAL A 160 13.74 10.37 14.06
N PRO A 161 14.92 9.81 13.68
CA PRO A 161 15.58 10.16 12.43
C PRO A 161 14.60 9.94 11.28
N VAL A 162 14.42 10.93 10.41
CA VAL A 162 13.54 10.79 9.23
C VAL A 162 14.21 9.81 8.27
N PRO A 163 13.78 8.54 8.13
CA PRO A 163 14.48 7.64 7.22
C PRO A 163 14.26 8.11 5.78
N PRO A 164 15.28 8.07 4.89
CA PRO A 164 16.63 7.51 5.04
C PRO A 164 17.71 8.50 5.53
N THR A 165 17.37 9.59 6.19
CA THR A 165 18.36 10.52 6.79
C THR A 165 18.99 9.94 8.07
N VAL A 166 20.19 10.42 8.41
CA VAL A 166 20.93 10.05 9.64
C VAL A 166 20.87 11.21 10.65
N LEU A 167 19.84 12.04 10.59
CA LEU A 167 19.68 13.15 11.53
C LEU A 167 19.42 12.56 12.91
N THR A 168 20.42 12.67 13.78
CA THR A 168 20.31 12.39 15.21
C THR A 168 19.82 13.64 15.93
N ASP A 169 19.42 13.48 17.19
CA ASP A 169 18.88 14.48 18.09
C ASP A 169 19.91 15.47 18.68
N HIS A 170 20.92 15.82 17.90
CA HIS A 170 21.97 16.77 18.29
C HIS A 170 22.11 17.91 17.29
#